data_AF-L0J754-F1
#
_entry.id   AF-L0J754-F1
#
_cell.length_a   1.000
_cell.length_b   1.000
_cell.length_c   1.000
_cell.angle_alpha   90.00
_cell.angle_beta   90.00
_cell.angle_gamma   90.00
#
_symmetry.space_group_name_H-M   'P 1'
#
loop_
_entity.id
_entity.type
_entity.pdbx_description
1 polymer ?
#
loop_
_entity_poly.entity_id
_entity_poly.type
_entity_poly.pdbx_seq_one_letter_code
_entity_poly.pdbx_strand_id
1 'polypeptide(L)'
;MGQLNVNPADLYRAADDYTELATATAQLSTRAAAEIERIATTHGPMGYPIAVGIAMGMAARERSVQTKSAQFGEYADRFTTHAGAYIDEDRRAAAVYDALHFPQMHVDPKPPPKDSDKPWVVCWLPSPDADPAKYCPADTTRIEYVDDKGQWIQKDIGTGANQVILNGSLPDTEYLPGPPSGPPAPGTKARLWPDEHGNLVLEQQSDPNRPPLIQVLPPGQISW
;
A
#
# COMPACT_ATOMS: atom_id res chain seq x y z
N MET A 1 5.68 24.45 -13.14
CA MET A 1 6.06 24.54 -11.71
C MET A 1 5.91 23.16 -11.14
N GLY A 2 6.98 22.56 -10.60
CA GLY A 2 6.90 21.24 -9.99
C GLY A 2 6.00 21.30 -8.76
N GLN A 3 5.04 20.39 -8.66
CA GLN A 3 4.14 20.31 -7.52
C GLN A 3 4.99 19.88 -6.32
N LEU A 4 5.28 20.81 -5.41
CA LEU A 4 6.03 20.54 -4.20
C LEU A 4 5.14 19.71 -3.28
N ASN A 5 5.38 18.40 -3.22
CA ASN A 5 4.66 17.50 -2.33
C ASN A 5 5.26 17.60 -0.92
N VAL A 6 4.62 18.41 -0.07
CA VAL A 6 5.07 18.64 1.31
C VAL A 6 4.15 17.85 2.25
N ASN A 7 4.72 16.97 3.06
CA ASN A 7 3.99 16.24 4.08
C ASN A 7 3.91 17.09 5.38
N PRO A 8 2.71 17.36 5.93
CA PRO A 8 2.56 18.11 7.18
C PRO A 8 3.37 17.54 8.36
N ALA A 9 3.56 16.21 8.42
CA ALA A 9 4.36 15.57 9.47
C ALA A 9 5.84 15.96 9.40
N ASP A 10 6.37 16.20 8.20
CA ASP A 10 7.75 16.67 8.03
C ASP A 10 7.89 18.13 8.48
N LEU A 11 6.85 18.95 8.30
CA LEU A 11 6.83 20.34 8.78
C LEU A 11 6.80 20.43 10.31
N TYR A 12 6.00 19.57 10.97
CA TYR A 12 6.02 19.50 12.44
C TYR A 12 7.39 19.05 12.97
N ARG A 13 8.02 18.05 12.34
CA ARG A 13 9.38 17.64 12.72
C ARG A 13 10.38 18.78 12.56
N ALA A 14 10.32 19.54 11.48
CA ALA A 14 11.17 20.72 11.31
C ALA A 14 10.90 21.77 12.40
N ALA A 15 9.63 22.00 12.79
CA ALA A 15 9.28 22.92 13.86
C ALA A 15 9.90 22.49 15.21
N ASP A 16 9.87 21.19 15.51
CA ASP A 16 10.50 20.63 16.72
C ASP A 16 12.02 20.83 16.70
N ASP A 17 12.68 20.54 15.57
CA ASP A 17 14.13 20.74 15.40
C ASP A 17 14.52 22.22 15.62
N TYR A 18 13.74 23.16 15.07
CA TYR A 18 13.96 24.59 15.26
C TYR A 18 13.70 25.05 16.71
N THR A 19 12.73 24.43 17.40
CA THR A 19 12.45 24.70 18.82
C THR A 19 13.61 24.21 19.70
N GLU A 20 14.19 23.05 19.38
CA GLU A 20 15.39 22.54 20.05
C GLU A 20 16.58 23.48 19.81
N LEU A 21 16.81 23.91 18.56
CA LEU A 21 17.85 24.87 18.20
C LEU A 21 17.68 26.21 18.94
N ALA A 22 16.46 26.73 19.05
CA ALA A 22 16.16 27.95 19.80
C ALA A 22 16.58 27.80 21.26
N THR A 23 16.19 26.69 21.89
CA THR A 23 16.49 26.37 23.29
C THR A 23 17.99 26.17 23.52
N ALA A 24 18.65 25.38 22.68
CA ALA A 24 20.08 25.12 22.77
C ALA A 24 20.89 26.42 22.61
N THR A 25 20.51 27.27 21.65
CA THR A 25 21.16 28.56 21.39
C THR A 25 21.00 29.52 22.57
N ALA A 26 19.81 29.57 23.18
CA ALA A 26 19.56 30.41 24.37
C ALA A 26 20.43 30.01 25.58
N GLN A 27 20.83 28.73 25.67
CA GLN A 27 21.66 28.23 26.77
C GLN A 27 23.17 28.46 26.57
N LEU A 28 23.63 28.89 25.39
CA LEU A 28 25.05 29.03 25.09
C LEU A 28 25.76 30.00 26.05
N SER A 29 25.10 31.12 26.39
CA SER A 29 25.69 32.13 27.27
C SER A 29 25.91 31.60 28.69
N THR A 30 24.94 30.87 29.25
CA THR A 30 25.06 30.22 30.56
C THR A 30 26.16 29.15 30.58
N ARG A 31 26.24 28.31 29.54
CA ARG A 31 27.30 27.28 29.44
C ARG A 31 28.69 27.91 29.35
N ALA A 32 28.82 28.99 28.58
CA ALA A 32 30.09 29.68 28.41
C ALA A 32 30.49 30.48 29.67
N ALA A 33 29.54 31.01 30.44
CA ALA A 33 29.82 31.61 31.75
C ALA A 33 30.43 30.61 32.74
N ALA A 34 29.90 29.38 32.80
CA ALA A 34 30.47 28.32 33.63
C ALA A 34 31.90 27.92 33.21
N GLU A 35 32.23 28.01 31.91
CA GLU A 35 33.58 27.76 31.42
C GLU A 35 34.54 28.90 31.82
N ILE A 36 34.10 30.15 31.72
CA ILE A 36 34.89 31.32 32.17
C ILE A 36 35.26 31.18 33.65
N GLU A 37 34.29 30.80 34.49
CA GLU A 37 34.52 30.59 35.92
C GLU A 37 35.54 29.46 36.18
N ARG A 38 35.46 28.38 35.41
CA ARG A 38 36.43 27.28 35.47
C ARG A 38 37.84 27.74 35.12
N ILE A 39 38.00 28.54 34.05
CA ILE A 39 39.30 29.10 33.63
C ILE A 39 39.88 29.97 34.74
N ALA A 40 39.07 30.90 35.29
CA ALA A 40 39.49 31.79 36.37
C ALA A 40 39.94 31.01 37.61
N THR A 41 39.23 29.94 37.96
CA THR A 41 39.52 29.10 39.12
C THR A 41 40.79 28.26 38.92
N THR A 42 40.97 27.66 37.74
CA THR A 42 42.07 26.71 37.46
C THR A 42 43.41 27.39 37.22
N HIS A 43 43.42 28.62 36.69
CA HIS A 43 44.63 29.33 36.29
C HIS A 43 44.95 30.53 37.21
N GLY A 44 44.10 30.79 38.21
CA GLY A 44 44.31 31.84 39.21
C GLY A 44 44.55 33.22 38.58
N PRO A 45 45.46 34.04 39.13
CA PRO A 45 45.75 35.39 38.62
C PRO A 45 46.21 35.42 37.17
N MET A 46 46.86 34.35 36.67
CA MET A 46 47.32 34.28 35.27
C MET A 46 46.18 34.04 34.28
N GLY A 47 45.11 33.36 34.71
CA GLY A 47 43.92 33.13 33.87
C GLY A 47 42.94 34.29 33.83
N TYR A 48 43.02 35.20 34.80
CA TYR A 48 42.04 36.29 34.95
C TYR A 48 41.95 37.21 33.72
N PRO A 49 43.05 37.67 33.09
CA PRO A 49 42.96 38.50 31.89
C PRO A 49 42.29 37.77 30.72
N ILE A 50 42.51 36.46 30.58
CA ILE A 50 41.88 35.64 29.54
C ILE A 50 40.38 35.50 29.81
N ALA A 51 40.00 35.18 31.05
CA ALA A 51 38.60 35.07 31.48
C ALA A 51 37.82 36.38 31.21
N VAL A 52 38.40 37.53 31.55
CA VAL A 52 37.81 38.85 31.28
C VAL A 52 37.68 39.10 29.77
N GLY A 53 38.70 38.78 28.98
CA GLY A 53 38.65 38.92 27.52
C GLY A 53 37.53 38.09 26.88
N ILE A 54 37.36 36.85 27.33
CA ILE A 54 36.27 35.97 26.87
C ILE A 54 34.92 36.55 27.29
N ALA A 55 34.76 36.97 28.55
CA ALA A 55 33.52 37.56 29.05
C ALA A 55 33.10 38.82 28.26
N MET A 56 34.05 39.71 27.97
CA MET A 56 33.80 40.90 27.16
C MET A 56 33.40 40.56 25.72
N GLY A 57 34.09 39.58 25.11
CA GLY A 57 33.75 39.10 23.77
C GLY A 57 32.35 38.46 23.69
N MET A 58 31.95 37.75 24.73
CA MET A 58 30.59 37.20 24.86
C MET A 58 29.55 38.30 25.03
N ALA A 59 29.78 39.25 25.94
CA ALA A 59 28.87 40.37 26.17
C ALA A 59 28.58 41.15 24.87
N ALA A 60 29.59 41.32 24.02
CA ALA A 60 29.43 41.97 22.71
C ALA A 60 28.56 41.19 21.71
N ARG A 61 28.42 39.86 21.88
CA ARG A 61 27.68 38.97 20.97
C ARG A 61 26.35 38.48 21.53
N GLU A 62 26.09 38.69 22.81
CA GLU A 62 24.90 38.20 23.51
C GLU A 62 23.61 38.54 22.76
N ARG A 63 23.48 39.81 22.32
CA ARG A 63 22.31 40.25 21.56
C ARG A 63 22.13 39.48 20.25
N SER A 64 23.21 39.19 19.54
CA SER A 64 23.15 38.46 18.27
C SER A 64 22.77 36.99 18.47
N VAL A 65 23.26 36.36 19.55
CA VAL A 65 22.89 35.00 19.94
C VAL A 65 21.41 34.92 20.33
N GLN A 66 20.94 35.85 21.17
CA GLN A 66 19.53 35.95 21.54
C GLN A 66 18.63 36.21 20.33
N THR A 67 19.05 37.09 19.42
CA THR A 67 18.33 37.35 18.17
C THR A 67 18.23 36.09 17.32
N LYS A 68 19.31 35.29 17.23
CA LYS A 68 19.30 34.05 16.47
C LYS A 68 18.39 32.99 17.11
N SER A 69 18.41 32.86 18.43
CA SER A 69 17.49 32.00 19.17
C SER A 69 16.03 32.37 18.90
N ALA A 70 15.70 33.68 18.93
CA ALA A 70 14.36 34.15 18.61
C ALA A 70 13.95 33.85 17.16
N GLN A 71 14.86 34.02 16.19
CA GLN A 71 14.61 33.66 14.79
C GLN A 71 14.29 32.17 14.60
N PHE A 72 14.94 31.28 15.36
CA PHE A 72 14.61 29.86 15.33
C PHE A 72 13.19 29.60 15.85
N GLY A 73 12.76 30.31 16.90
CA GLY A 73 11.36 30.27 17.36
C GLY A 73 10.37 30.74 16.28
N GLU A 74 10.68 31.85 15.61
CA GLU A 74 9.84 32.35 14.50
C GLU A 74 9.71 31.32 13.36
N TYR A 75 10.80 30.62 13.02
CA TYR A 75 10.73 29.57 12.00
C TYR A 75 9.92 28.37 12.45
N ALA A 76 10.04 27.95 13.72
CA ALA A 76 9.21 26.89 14.28
C ALA A 76 7.71 27.23 14.17
N ASP A 77 7.32 28.44 14.59
CA ASP A 77 5.93 28.92 14.52
C ASP A 77 5.41 28.92 13.07
N ARG A 78 6.23 29.34 12.12
CA ARG A 78 5.89 29.32 10.69
C ARG A 78 5.66 27.90 10.18
N PHE A 79 6.53 26.96 10.55
CA PHE A 79 6.35 25.56 10.13
C PHE A 79 5.08 24.93 10.71
N THR A 80 4.79 25.16 12.00
CA THR A 80 3.55 24.72 12.65
C THR A 80 2.33 25.32 11.97
N THR A 81 2.37 26.63 11.67
CA THR A 81 1.29 27.35 10.99
C THR A 81 1.04 26.78 9.60
N HIS A 82 2.10 26.56 8.82
CA HIS A 82 1.98 25.99 7.49
C HIS A 82 1.48 24.54 7.51
N ALA A 83 1.91 23.72 8.47
CA ALA A 83 1.40 22.36 8.64
C ALA A 83 -0.12 22.36 8.88
N GLY A 84 -0.59 23.25 9.76
CA GLY A 84 -2.03 23.44 10.00
C GLY A 84 -2.78 23.88 8.74
N ALA A 85 -2.23 24.84 7.99
CA ALA A 85 -2.84 25.31 6.74
C ALA A 85 -2.96 24.19 5.68
N TYR A 86 -1.94 23.32 5.54
CA TYR A 86 -2.02 22.18 4.63
C TYR A 86 -3.09 21.18 5.05
N ILE A 87 -3.20 20.87 6.35
CA ILE A 87 -4.23 19.96 6.88
C ILE A 87 -5.64 20.53 6.65
N ASP A 88 -5.82 21.83 6.90
CA ASP A 88 -7.11 22.48 6.72
C ASP A 88 -7.52 22.54 5.24
N GLU A 89 -6.57 22.80 4.34
CA GLU A 89 -6.83 22.79 2.90
C GLU A 89 -7.16 21.37 2.41
N ASP A 90 -6.44 20.35 2.88
CA ASP A 90 -6.72 18.95 2.57
C ASP A 90 -8.12 18.53 3.04
N ARG A 91 -8.52 18.92 4.27
CA ARG A 91 -9.88 18.69 4.78
C ARG A 91 -10.94 19.41 3.96
N ARG A 92 -10.69 20.66 3.55
CA ARG A 92 -11.63 21.40 2.67
C ARG A 92 -11.76 20.74 1.32
N ALA A 93 -10.66 20.31 0.72
CA ALA A 93 -10.66 19.59 -0.55
C ALA A 93 -11.42 18.26 -0.43
N ALA A 94 -11.18 17.48 0.62
CA ALA A 94 -11.93 16.26 0.90
C ALA A 94 -13.43 16.52 1.06
N ALA A 95 -13.82 17.56 1.81
CA ALA A 95 -15.21 17.96 1.98
C ALA A 95 -15.89 18.36 0.67
N VAL A 96 -15.17 18.93 -0.30
CA VAL A 96 -15.70 19.18 -1.64
C VAL A 96 -16.07 17.88 -2.33
N TYR A 97 -15.24 16.84 -2.24
CA TYR A 97 -15.56 15.52 -2.81
C TYR A 97 -16.69 14.82 -2.07
N ASP A 98 -16.77 14.92 -0.75
CA ASP A 98 -17.91 14.39 0.03
C ASP A 98 -19.23 15.11 -0.31
N ALA A 99 -19.15 16.40 -0.62
CA ALA A 99 -20.30 17.21 -1.03
C ALA A 99 -20.72 16.96 -2.48
N LEU A 100 -19.87 16.33 -3.30
CA LEU A 100 -20.30 15.79 -4.59
C LEU A 100 -21.23 14.61 -4.32
N HIS A 101 -22.52 14.91 -4.26
CA HIS A 101 -23.55 13.90 -4.40
C HIS A 101 -23.44 13.39 -5.84
N PHE A 102 -22.72 12.28 -6.03
CA PHE A 102 -22.85 11.54 -7.27
C PHE A 102 -24.35 11.24 -7.39
N PRO A 103 -25.05 11.76 -8.42
CA PRO A 103 -26.40 11.29 -8.65
C PRO A 103 -26.25 9.78 -8.70
N GLN A 104 -27.04 9.07 -7.88
CA GLN A 104 -27.18 7.63 -8.06
C GLN A 104 -27.38 7.49 -9.57
N MET A 105 -26.40 6.91 -10.28
CA MET A 105 -26.66 6.48 -11.65
C MET A 105 -27.98 5.74 -11.52
N HIS A 106 -28.99 6.12 -12.31
CA HIS A 106 -30.29 5.49 -12.24
C HIS A 106 -30.05 3.98 -12.26
N VAL A 107 -30.09 3.39 -11.08
CA VAL A 107 -30.13 1.96 -10.94
C VAL A 107 -31.58 1.73 -11.29
N ASP A 108 -31.81 1.12 -12.45
CA ASP A 108 -33.13 0.60 -12.77
C ASP A 108 -33.71 -0.03 -11.50
N PRO A 109 -35.01 0.19 -11.20
CA PRO A 109 -35.61 -0.35 -9.98
C PRO A 109 -35.18 -1.79 -9.83
N LYS A 110 -34.54 -2.08 -8.68
CA LYS A 110 -33.93 -3.38 -8.38
C LYS A 110 -34.88 -4.47 -8.88
N PRO A 111 -34.45 -5.32 -9.84
CA PRO A 111 -35.26 -6.45 -10.27
C PRO A 111 -35.73 -7.20 -9.03
N PRO A 112 -36.95 -7.78 -9.02
CA PRO A 112 -37.45 -8.51 -7.86
C PRO A 112 -36.36 -9.46 -7.36
N PRO A 113 -36.18 -9.60 -6.03
CA PRO A 113 -35.07 -10.34 -5.47
C PRO A 113 -35.03 -11.72 -6.10
N LYS A 114 -34.04 -11.95 -6.97
CA LYS A 114 -33.71 -13.30 -7.42
C LYS A 114 -33.25 -14.05 -6.18
N ASP A 115 -33.57 -15.34 -6.12
CA ASP A 115 -33.29 -16.29 -5.03
C ASP A 115 -31.77 -16.49 -4.72
N SER A 116 -30.95 -15.45 -4.79
CA SER A 116 -29.48 -15.50 -4.76
C SER A 116 -28.87 -15.30 -3.38
N ASP A 117 -29.57 -15.66 -2.31
CA ASP A 117 -28.98 -15.75 -0.97
C ASP A 117 -28.24 -17.08 -0.74
N LYS A 118 -28.10 -17.93 -1.79
CA LYS A 118 -27.13 -19.02 -1.77
C LYS A 118 -25.78 -18.53 -2.28
N PRO A 119 -24.69 -18.70 -1.50
CA PRO A 119 -23.34 -18.43 -2.00
C PRO A 119 -23.08 -19.30 -3.23
N TRP A 120 -22.50 -18.70 -4.28
CA TRP A 120 -22.18 -19.39 -5.52
C TRP A 120 -21.11 -20.45 -5.26
N VAL A 121 -21.50 -21.73 -5.31
CA VAL A 121 -20.55 -22.85 -5.33
C VAL A 121 -20.24 -23.13 -6.80
N VAL A 122 -18.99 -22.86 -7.20
CA VAL A 122 -18.49 -22.99 -8.58
C VAL A 122 -17.62 -24.24 -8.68
N CYS A 123 -17.96 -25.17 -9.55
CA CYS A 123 -17.15 -26.37 -9.79
C CYS A 123 -16.49 -26.33 -11.16
N TRP A 124 -15.24 -26.78 -11.28
CA TRP A 124 -14.58 -26.94 -12.57
C TRP A 124 -14.75 -28.36 -13.14
N LEU A 125 -14.98 -28.48 -14.44
CA LEU A 125 -15.10 -29.76 -15.16
C LEU A 125 -14.01 -29.96 -16.21
N PRO A 126 -13.50 -31.21 -16.34
CA PRO A 126 -12.44 -31.56 -17.30
C PRO A 126 -12.81 -31.46 -18.76
N SER A 127 -14.09 -31.47 -19.07
CA SER A 127 -14.60 -31.32 -20.41
C SER A 127 -16.08 -30.92 -20.35
N PRO A 128 -16.65 -30.39 -21.45
CA PRO A 128 -18.08 -30.13 -21.56
C PRO A 128 -18.96 -31.36 -21.29
N ASP A 129 -18.45 -32.56 -21.56
CA ASP A 129 -19.18 -33.83 -21.43
C ASP A 129 -18.92 -34.56 -20.11
N ALA A 130 -18.12 -33.97 -19.21
CA ALA A 130 -17.82 -34.59 -17.93
C ALA A 130 -19.08 -34.62 -17.04
N ASP A 131 -19.31 -35.73 -16.37
CA ASP A 131 -20.44 -35.88 -15.44
C ASP A 131 -20.26 -34.97 -14.21
N PRO A 132 -21.09 -33.94 -14.03
CA PRO A 132 -20.97 -33.04 -12.88
C PRO A 132 -21.12 -33.76 -11.54
N ALA A 133 -21.91 -34.83 -11.47
CA ALA A 133 -22.11 -35.58 -10.22
C ALA A 133 -20.84 -36.27 -9.72
N LYS A 134 -19.84 -36.46 -10.58
CA LYS A 134 -18.57 -37.10 -10.25
C LYS A 134 -17.53 -36.11 -9.70
N TYR A 135 -17.54 -34.87 -10.16
CA TYR A 135 -16.50 -33.87 -9.88
C TYR A 135 -16.99 -32.73 -8.98
N CYS A 136 -18.30 -32.49 -8.95
CA CYS A 136 -18.87 -31.31 -8.32
C CYS A 136 -19.62 -31.66 -7.04
N PRO A 137 -19.46 -30.85 -5.98
CA PRO A 137 -20.32 -30.90 -4.80
C PRO A 137 -21.82 -30.80 -5.16
N ALA A 138 -22.69 -31.44 -4.37
CA ALA A 138 -24.13 -31.48 -4.65
C ALA A 138 -24.82 -30.11 -4.55
N ASP A 139 -24.19 -29.14 -3.88
CA ASP A 139 -24.63 -27.75 -3.75
C ASP A 139 -24.06 -26.83 -4.83
N THR A 140 -23.36 -27.38 -5.82
CA THR A 140 -22.85 -26.62 -6.97
C THR A 140 -24.00 -25.88 -7.67
N THR A 141 -23.81 -24.58 -7.83
CA THR A 141 -24.75 -23.69 -8.52
C THR A 141 -24.27 -23.33 -9.93
N ARG A 142 -22.97 -23.50 -10.18
CA ARG A 142 -22.31 -23.07 -11.41
C ARG A 142 -21.17 -24.01 -11.77
N ILE A 143 -21.03 -24.29 -13.05
CA ILE A 143 -19.99 -25.15 -13.60
C ILE A 143 -19.13 -24.31 -14.54
N GLU A 144 -17.82 -24.51 -14.50
CA GLU A 144 -16.87 -23.93 -15.45
C GLU A 144 -16.10 -25.03 -16.17
N TYR A 145 -15.90 -24.88 -17.47
CA TYR A 145 -15.09 -25.80 -18.27
C TYR A 145 -14.49 -25.07 -19.46
N VAL A 146 -13.47 -25.69 -20.06
CA VAL A 146 -12.93 -25.25 -21.36
C VAL A 146 -13.50 -26.15 -22.44
N ASP A 147 -14.07 -25.55 -23.48
CA ASP A 147 -14.63 -26.30 -24.61
C ASP A 147 -13.56 -26.73 -25.62
N ASP A 148 -13.98 -27.45 -26.65
CA ASP A 148 -13.14 -27.95 -27.75
C ASP A 148 -12.47 -26.84 -28.57
N LYS A 149 -12.94 -25.59 -28.44
CA LYS A 149 -12.40 -24.40 -29.10
C LYS A 149 -11.45 -23.62 -28.20
N GLY A 150 -11.18 -24.11 -26.99
CA GLY A 150 -10.38 -23.41 -25.99
C GLY A 150 -11.09 -22.22 -25.37
N GLN A 151 -12.41 -22.11 -25.51
CA GLN A 151 -13.20 -21.07 -24.85
C GLN A 151 -13.53 -21.49 -23.44
N TRP A 152 -13.45 -20.55 -22.51
CA TRP A 152 -13.84 -20.80 -21.13
C TRP A 152 -15.32 -20.50 -20.96
N ILE A 153 -16.07 -21.56 -20.68
CA ILE A 153 -17.52 -21.52 -20.55
C ILE A 153 -17.91 -21.61 -19.08
N GLN A 154 -18.80 -20.73 -18.67
CA GLN A 154 -19.57 -20.79 -17.44
C GLN A 154 -20.97 -21.30 -17.75
N LYS A 155 -21.43 -22.32 -17.03
CA LYS A 155 -22.79 -22.83 -17.11
C LYS A 155 -23.47 -22.68 -15.77
N ASP A 156 -24.59 -21.97 -15.76
CA ASP A 156 -25.46 -21.86 -14.59
C ASP A 156 -26.35 -23.11 -14.50
N ILE A 157 -26.33 -23.83 -13.37
CA ILE A 157 -27.10 -25.07 -13.21
C ILE A 157 -28.60 -24.80 -13.08
N GLY A 158 -28.98 -23.69 -12.43
CA GLY A 158 -30.38 -23.35 -12.18
C GLY A 158 -31.15 -22.93 -13.43
N THR A 159 -30.47 -22.25 -14.34
CA THR A 159 -31.06 -21.71 -15.59
C THR A 159 -30.63 -22.47 -16.83
N GLY A 160 -29.56 -23.27 -16.76
CA GLY A 160 -28.95 -23.94 -17.91
C GLY A 160 -28.23 -23.01 -18.89
N ALA A 161 -28.09 -21.72 -18.54
CA ALA A 161 -27.50 -20.72 -19.42
C ALA A 161 -25.97 -20.86 -19.47
N ASN A 162 -25.41 -20.80 -20.69
CA ASN A 162 -23.98 -20.76 -20.92
C ASN A 162 -23.51 -19.32 -21.17
N GLN A 163 -22.38 -18.95 -20.57
CA GLN A 163 -21.70 -17.68 -20.79
C GLN A 163 -20.23 -17.95 -21.12
N VAL A 164 -19.72 -17.35 -22.19
CA VAL A 164 -18.28 -17.36 -22.49
C VAL A 164 -17.62 -16.31 -21.58
N ILE A 165 -16.78 -16.73 -20.64
CA ILE A 165 -16.04 -15.82 -19.75
C ILE A 165 -14.72 -15.38 -20.42
N LEU A 166 -14.08 -16.31 -21.13
CA LEU A 166 -12.86 -16.05 -21.89
C LEU A 166 -13.04 -16.61 -23.31
N ASN A 167 -12.87 -15.74 -24.30
CA ASN A 167 -12.97 -16.12 -25.70
C ASN A 167 -11.56 -16.35 -26.27
N GLY A 168 -11.17 -17.62 -26.37
CA GLY A 168 -9.86 -18.06 -26.86
C GLY A 168 -8.95 -18.59 -25.74
N SER A 169 -7.98 -19.42 -26.12
CA SER A 169 -7.04 -20.00 -25.16
C SER A 169 -6.04 -18.94 -24.66
N LEU A 170 -5.62 -19.08 -23.40
CA LEU A 170 -4.44 -18.34 -22.93
C LEU A 170 -3.20 -18.85 -23.67
N PRO A 171 -2.34 -17.95 -24.20
CA PRO A 171 -1.10 -18.36 -24.83
C PRO A 171 -0.22 -19.09 -23.80
N ASP A 172 0.53 -20.09 -24.26
CA ASP A 172 1.45 -20.89 -23.43
C ASP A 172 0.76 -21.65 -22.27
N THR A 173 -0.57 -21.84 -22.31
CA THR A 173 -1.32 -22.58 -21.28
C THR A 173 -1.94 -23.85 -21.85
N GLU A 174 -1.70 -24.97 -21.18
CA GLU A 174 -2.24 -26.28 -21.52
C GLU A 174 -3.36 -26.66 -20.55
N TYR A 175 -4.56 -26.90 -21.09
CA TYR A 175 -5.72 -27.32 -20.33
C TYR A 175 -5.85 -28.84 -20.39
N LEU A 176 -5.85 -29.48 -19.24
CA LEU A 176 -5.85 -30.92 -19.11
C LEU A 176 -7.15 -31.41 -18.46
N PRO A 177 -7.66 -32.59 -18.87
CA PRO A 177 -8.85 -33.19 -18.29
C PRO A 177 -8.60 -33.84 -16.91
N GLY A 178 -7.40 -33.71 -16.36
CA GLY A 178 -6.99 -34.34 -15.12
C GLY A 178 -5.50 -34.12 -14.84
N PRO A 179 -4.97 -34.68 -13.75
CA PRO A 179 -3.57 -34.54 -13.38
C PRO A 179 -2.63 -34.92 -14.54
N PRO A 180 -1.56 -34.15 -14.78
CA PRO A 180 -0.65 -34.41 -15.89
C PRO A 180 0.05 -35.76 -15.72
N SER A 181 0.04 -36.59 -16.78
CA SER A 181 0.71 -37.89 -16.81
C SER A 181 2.09 -37.86 -17.48
N GLY A 182 2.61 -36.68 -17.83
CA GLY A 182 3.85 -36.52 -18.60
C GLY A 182 4.42 -35.10 -18.56
N PRO A 183 5.55 -34.85 -19.26
CA PRO A 183 6.12 -33.51 -19.38
C PRO A 183 5.18 -32.56 -20.13
N PRO A 184 5.25 -31.24 -19.86
CA PRO A 184 4.43 -30.25 -20.55
C PRO A 184 4.72 -30.22 -22.06
N ALA A 185 3.73 -29.85 -22.86
CA ALA A 185 3.94 -29.66 -24.30
C ALA A 185 4.99 -28.56 -24.60
N PRO A 186 5.71 -28.63 -25.74
CA PRO A 186 6.70 -27.61 -26.08
C PRO A 186 6.08 -26.21 -26.15
N GLY A 187 6.62 -25.27 -25.36
CA GLY A 187 6.12 -23.89 -25.29
C GLY A 187 5.10 -23.63 -24.16
N THR A 188 4.64 -24.67 -23.46
CA THR A 188 3.74 -24.53 -22.32
C THR A 188 4.48 -23.95 -21.10
N LYS A 189 3.95 -22.85 -20.57
CA LYS A 189 4.40 -22.20 -19.32
C LYS A 189 3.45 -22.45 -18.15
N ALA A 190 2.21 -22.83 -18.42
CA ALA A 190 1.22 -23.15 -17.40
C ALA A 190 0.37 -24.37 -17.79
N ARG A 191 0.03 -25.20 -16.81
CA ARG A 191 -0.94 -26.30 -16.96
C ARG A 191 -2.10 -26.11 -16.00
N LEU A 192 -3.31 -26.35 -16.48
CA LEU A 192 -4.55 -26.21 -15.72
C LEU A 192 -5.35 -27.51 -15.77
N TRP A 193 -5.80 -28.03 -14.63
CA TRP A 193 -6.64 -29.25 -14.57
C TRP A 193 -7.56 -29.25 -13.35
N PRO A 194 -8.67 -30.03 -13.34
CA PRO A 194 -9.46 -30.21 -12.14
C PRO A 194 -8.80 -31.21 -11.22
N ASP A 195 -8.90 -30.99 -9.92
CA ASP A 195 -8.78 -32.09 -8.98
C ASP A 195 -10.10 -32.86 -8.81
N GLU A 196 -10.04 -33.94 -8.03
CA GLU A 196 -11.20 -34.79 -7.73
C GLU A 196 -12.28 -34.11 -6.86
N HIS A 197 -12.01 -32.89 -6.36
CA HIS A 197 -12.90 -32.12 -5.51
C HIS A 197 -13.52 -30.92 -6.24
N GLY A 198 -13.28 -30.79 -7.55
CA GLY A 198 -13.80 -29.69 -8.37
C GLY A 198 -13.03 -28.38 -8.20
N ASN A 199 -11.83 -28.42 -7.60
CA ASN A 199 -10.90 -27.29 -7.56
C ASN A 199 -10.13 -27.22 -8.90
N LEU A 200 -9.69 -26.01 -9.26
CA LEU A 200 -8.81 -25.82 -10.40
C LEU A 200 -7.34 -25.82 -9.92
N VAL A 201 -6.55 -26.76 -10.39
CA VAL A 201 -5.11 -26.81 -10.12
C VAL A 201 -4.38 -26.10 -11.24
N LEU A 202 -3.58 -25.12 -10.86
CA LEU A 202 -2.67 -24.39 -11.73
C LEU A 202 -1.23 -24.78 -11.41
N GLU A 203 -0.53 -25.27 -12.42
CA GLU A 203 0.91 -25.49 -12.37
C GLU A 203 1.61 -24.47 -13.26
N GLN A 204 2.48 -23.65 -12.68
CA GLN A 204 3.27 -22.66 -13.41
C GLN A 204 4.74 -23.04 -13.43
N GLN A 205 5.32 -23.09 -14.63
CA GLN A 205 6.74 -23.30 -14.85
C GLN A 205 7.43 -21.95 -15.13
N SER A 206 7.85 -21.25 -14.08
CA SER A 206 8.52 -19.94 -14.21
C SER A 206 10.00 -20.04 -14.61
N ASP A 207 10.67 -21.16 -14.27
CA ASP A 207 12.09 -21.44 -14.58
C ASP A 207 12.25 -22.94 -14.84
N PRO A 208 12.74 -23.39 -16.01
CA PRO A 208 12.90 -24.82 -16.33
C PRO A 208 13.88 -25.56 -15.41
N ASN A 209 14.72 -24.85 -14.65
CA ASN A 209 15.65 -25.45 -13.67
C ASN A 209 15.08 -25.52 -12.24
N ARG A 210 13.83 -25.10 -12.02
CA ARG A 210 13.16 -25.13 -10.72
C ARG A 210 11.90 -26.02 -10.78
N PRO A 211 11.49 -26.61 -9.64
CA PRO A 211 10.20 -27.28 -9.57
C PRO A 211 9.07 -26.30 -9.90
N PRO A 212 8.00 -26.77 -10.57
CA PRO A 212 6.85 -25.92 -10.88
C PRO A 212 6.15 -25.44 -9.61
N LEU A 213 5.55 -24.26 -9.69
CA LEU A 213 4.66 -23.75 -8.66
C LEU A 213 3.27 -24.36 -8.85
N ILE A 214 2.78 -25.08 -7.85
CA ILE A 214 1.41 -25.65 -7.86
C ILE A 214 0.53 -24.79 -6.97
N GLN A 215 -0.56 -24.29 -7.54
CA GLN A 215 -1.59 -23.53 -6.84
C GLN A 215 -2.93 -24.25 -7.02
N VAL A 216 -3.61 -24.54 -5.91
CA VAL A 216 -4.97 -25.07 -5.92
C VAL A 216 -5.93 -23.89 -5.71
N LEU A 217 -6.71 -23.59 -6.73
CA LEU A 217 -7.73 -22.54 -6.71
C LEU A 217 -9.06 -23.18 -6.30
N PRO A 218 -9.59 -22.82 -5.12
CA PRO A 218 -10.88 -23.34 -4.69
C PRO A 218 -12.00 -22.78 -5.57
N PRO A 219 -13.15 -23.49 -5.66
CA PRO A 219 -14.41 -22.99 -6.16
C PRO A 219 -14.63 -21.49 -5.97
N GLY A 220 -14.69 -20.73 -7.07
CA GLY A 220 -15.08 -19.32 -7.06
C GLY A 220 -13.98 -18.29 -6.82
N GLN A 221 -12.71 -18.68 -6.63
CA GLN A 221 -11.58 -17.75 -6.54
C GLN A 221 -10.74 -17.72 -7.82
N ILE A 222 -11.33 -17.29 -8.93
CA ILE A 222 -10.57 -16.92 -10.12
C ILE A 222 -10.68 -15.40 -10.31
N SER A 223 -9.84 -14.65 -9.59
CA SER A 223 -9.56 -13.26 -9.93
C SER A 223 -8.32 -13.23 -10.82
N TRP A 224 -8.52 -12.97 -12.11
CA TRP A 224 -7.45 -12.62 -13.04
C TRP A 224 -7.02 -11.16 -12.85
#